data_AF-T5LP00-F1
#
_entry.id   AF-T5LP00-F1
#
_cell.length_a   1.000
_cell.length_b   1.000
_cell.length_c   1.000
_cell.angle_alpha   90.00
_cell.angle_beta   90.00
_cell.angle_gamma   90.00
#
_symmetry.space_group_name_H-M   'P 1'
#
loop_
_entity.id
_entity.type
_entity.pdbx_description
1 polymer ?
#
loop_
_entity_poly.entity_id
_entity_poly.type
_entity_poly.pdbx_seq_one_letter_code
_entity_poly.pdbx_strand_id
1 'polypeptide(L)' 'NAVIVSDNISMIADSNYTLNANNEASMQVGDTSITTKGDSVIIKAGGIEVVIDSNGLVVKGGEVKSE' A
#
# COMPACT_ATOMS: atom_id res chain seq x y z
N ASN A 1 15.33 14.24 8.11
CA ASN A 1 14.39 13.82 7.06
C ASN A 1 15.21 13.50 5.82
N ALA A 2 14.98 12.36 5.18
CA ALA A 2 15.61 12.00 3.91
C ALA A 2 14.53 12.04 2.82
N VAL A 3 14.80 12.77 1.73
CA VAL A 3 13.89 12.87 0.58
C VAL A 3 14.72 12.54 -0.65
N ILE A 4 14.21 11.61 -1.47
CA ILE A 4 14.84 11.20 -2.74
C ILE A 4 13.88 11.61 -3.86
N VAL A 5 14.38 12.40 -4.81
CA VAL A 5 13.67 12.81 -6.02
C VAL A 5 14.56 12.45 -7.20
N SER A 6 14.04 11.63 -8.12
CA SER A 6 14.77 11.12 -9.27
C SER A 6 13.77 10.68 -10.35
N ASP A 7 14.20 10.65 -11.62
CA ASP A 7 13.40 10.09 -12.71
C ASP A 7 13.21 8.57 -12.53
N ASN A 8 14.20 7.88 -11.96
CA ASN A 8 14.13 6.47 -11.63
C ASN A 8 14.91 6.16 -10.34
N ILE A 9 14.46 5.14 -9.62
CA ILE A 9 15.16 4.58 -8.46
C ILE A 9 15.17 3.05 -8.62
N SER A 10 16.34 2.43 -8.49
CA SER A 10 16.51 0.98 -8.49
C SER A 10 17.19 0.55 -7.21
N MET A 11 16.63 -0.45 -6.53
CA MET A 11 17.13 -0.99 -5.26
C MET A 11 17.18 -2.51 -5.40
N ILE A 12 18.36 -3.10 -5.20
CA ILE A 12 18.58 -4.54 -5.33
C ILE A 12 19.09 -5.05 -3.98
N ALA A 13 18.46 -6.09 -3.45
CA ALA A 13 18.90 -6.78 -2.25
C ALA A 13 19.01 -8.28 -2.55
N ASP A 14 20.16 -8.87 -2.23
CA ASP A 14 20.43 -10.30 -2.47
C ASP A 14 19.66 -11.23 -1.51
N SER A 15 19.18 -10.69 -0.40
CA SER A 15 18.46 -11.45 0.62
C SER A 15 17.11 -10.84 0.96
N ASN A 16 17.06 -9.79 1.78
CA ASN A 16 15.81 -9.20 2.25
C ASN A 16 15.82 -7.67 2.08
N TYR A 17 14.64 -7.11 1.84
CA TYR A 17 14.41 -5.66 1.84
C TYR A 17 13.33 -5.33 2.88
N THR A 18 13.71 -4.70 3.99
CA THR A 18 12.82 -4.44 5.12
C THR A 18 12.53 -2.95 5.26
N LEU A 19 11.25 -2.60 5.33
CA LEU A 19 10.76 -1.23 5.57
C LEU A 19 9.92 -1.24 6.85
N ASN A 20 10.41 -0.55 7.89
CA ASN A 20 9.69 -0.40 9.15
C ASN A 20 9.31 1.06 9.36
N ALA A 21 8.05 1.31 9.67
CA ALA A 21 7.54 2.64 10.03
C ALA A 21 6.70 2.52 11.30
N ASN A 22 6.79 3.52 12.18
CA ASN A 22 6.11 3.49 13.48
C ASN A 22 4.63 3.88 13.42
N ASN A 23 4.17 4.45 12.30
CA ASN A 23 2.82 4.99 12.17
C ASN A 23 2.16 4.55 10.86
N GLU A 24 2.79 4.85 9.73
CA GLU A 24 2.27 4.57 8.41
C GLU A 24 3.41 4.36 7.41
N ALA A 25 3.21 3.45 6.47
CA ALA A 25 4.00 3.37 5.24
C ALA A 25 3.06 3.35 4.04
N SER A 26 3.41 4.08 2.98
CA SER A 26 2.59 4.19 1.78
C SER A 26 3.42 4.07 0.51
N MET A 27 2.83 3.42 -0.49
CA MET A 27 3.30 3.38 -1.87
C MET A 27 2.21 4.01 -2.75
N GLN A 28 2.57 5.00 -3.57
CA GLN A 28 1.62 5.78 -4.38
C GLN A 28 2.14 5.91 -5.83
N VAL A 29 1.27 5.67 -6.80
CA VAL A 29 1.50 5.91 -8.23
C VAL A 29 0.26 6.58 -8.81
N GLY A 30 0.37 7.87 -9.19
CA GLY A 30 -0.82 8.65 -9.58
C GLY A 30 -1.87 8.62 -8.47
N ASP A 31 -3.07 8.13 -8.76
CA ASP A 31 -4.17 7.95 -7.79
C ASP A 31 -4.21 6.56 -7.12
N THR A 32 -3.36 5.63 -7.53
CA THR A 32 -3.32 4.27 -6.98
C THR A 32 -2.37 4.17 -5.79
N SER A 33 -2.83 3.59 -4.67
CA SER A 33 -2.01 3.45 -3.47
C SER A 33 -2.21 2.17 -2.67
N ILE A 34 -1.17 1.83 -1.92
CA ILE A 34 -1.19 0.85 -0.84
C ILE A 34 -0.68 1.56 0.40
N THR A 35 -1.47 1.57 1.48
CA THR A 35 -1.12 2.21 2.74
C THR A 35 -1.26 1.19 3.87
N THR A 36 -0.17 0.95 4.60
CA THR A 36 -0.18 0.10 5.80
C THR A 36 -0.10 0.99 7.03
N LYS A 37 -0.96 0.70 8.00
CA LYS A 37 -0.98 1.30 9.34
C LYS A 37 -0.71 0.22 10.38
N GLY A 38 -0.73 0.59 11.65
CA GLY A 38 -0.47 -0.36 12.75
C GLY A 38 -1.44 -1.55 12.80
N ASP A 39 -2.69 -1.37 12.36
CA ASP A 39 -3.77 -2.36 12.50
C ASP A 39 -4.53 -2.64 11.20
N SER A 40 -4.13 -2.01 10.10
CA SER A 40 -4.92 -2.02 8.86
C SER A 40 -4.08 -1.83 7.60
N VAL A 41 -4.61 -2.31 6.48
CA VAL A 41 -4.08 -2.10 5.13
C VAL A 41 -5.19 -1.52 4.26
N ILE A 42 -4.87 -0.46 3.51
CA ILE A 42 -5.80 0.22 2.61
C ILE A 42 -5.20 0.22 1.20
N ILE A 43 -5.95 -0.28 0.22
CA ILE A 43 -5.58 -0.26 -1.20
C ILE A 43 -6.60 0.57 -1.96
N LYS A 44 -6.13 1.56 -2.73
CA LYS A 44 -6.97 2.42 -3.58
C LYS A 44 -6.54 2.29 -5.03
N ALA A 45 -7.47 2.00 -5.93
CA ALA A 45 -7.20 1.94 -7.37
C ALA A 45 -8.49 2.10 -8.17
N GLY A 46 -8.49 2.89 -9.25
CA GLY A 46 -9.63 2.98 -10.17
C GLY A 46 -10.96 3.39 -9.53
N GLY A 47 -10.93 4.18 -8.44
CA GLY A 47 -12.12 4.57 -7.68
C GLY A 47 -12.63 3.52 -6.68
N ILE A 48 -11.94 2.40 -6.52
CA ILE A 48 -12.22 1.33 -5.54
C ILE A 48 -11.32 1.53 -4.32
N GLU A 49 -11.86 1.26 -3.13
CA GLU A 49 -11.10 1.19 -1.87
C GLU A 49 -11.28 -0.20 -1.23
N VAL A 50 -10.18 -0.88 -0.95
CA VAL A 50 -10.14 -2.14 -0.20
C VAL A 50 -9.49 -1.89 1.15
N VAL A 51 -10.12 -2.36 2.23
CA VAL A 51 -9.62 -2.24 3.60
C VAL A 51 -9.52 -3.63 4.22
N ILE A 52 -8.35 -3.96 4.77
CA ILE A 52 -8.12 -5.13 5.61
C ILE A 52 -7.84 -4.63 7.02
N ASP A 53 -8.66 -5.03 7.99
CA ASP A 53 -8.48 -4.71 9.39
C ASP A 53 -8.97 -5.87 10.29
N SER A 54 -9.10 -5.63 11.60
CA SER A 54 -9.57 -6.63 12.57
C SER A 54 -11.01 -7.12 12.32
N ASN A 55 -11.80 -6.42 11.51
CA ASN A 55 -13.15 -6.82 11.11
C ASN A 55 -13.17 -7.64 9.81
N GLY A 56 -12.03 -7.81 9.14
CA GLY A 56 -11.86 -8.61 7.93
C GLY A 56 -11.55 -7.77 6.69
N LEU A 57 -12.05 -8.22 5.53
CA LEU A 57 -11.84 -7.60 4.21
C LEU A 57 -13.11 -6.85 3.77
N VAL A 58 -13.00 -5.55 3.56
CA VAL A 58 -14.08 -4.70 3.05
C VAL A 58 -13.69 -4.11 1.70
N VAL A 59 -14.57 -4.25 0.70
CA VAL A 59 -14.40 -3.65 -0.63
C VAL A 59 -15.49 -2.60 -0.82
N LYS A 60 -15.08 -1.35 -1.07
CA LYS A 60 -15.95 -0.20 -1.30
C LYS A 60 -15.84 0.22 -2.76
N GLY A 61 -16.94 0.09 -3.48
CA GLY A 61 -16.96 0.27 -4.93
C GLY A 61 -16.34 -0.94 -5.64
N GLY A 62 -16.79 -1.22 -6.86
CA GLY A 62 -16.34 -2.38 -7.62
C GLY A 62 -17.06 -3.69 -7.28
N GLU A 63 -16.70 -4.74 -8.01
CA GLU A 63 -17.27 -6.08 -7.92
C GLU A 63 -16.33 -7.01 -7.14
N VAL A 64 -16.89 -7.86 -6.27
CA VAL A 64 -16.14 -8.93 -5.60
C VAL A 64 -16.48 -10.26 -6.29
N LYS A 65 -15.48 -10.89 -6.91
CA LYS A 65 -15.59 -12.24 -7.48
C LYS A 65 -14.77 -13.20 -6.63
N SER A 66 -15.38 -14.32 -6.24
CA SER A 66 -14.69 -15.48 -5.67
C SER A 66 -14.65 -16.58 -6.73
N GLU A 67 -13.46 -17.10 -7.03
CA GLU A 67 -13.26 -18.30 -7.85
C GLU A 67 -13.18 -19.56 -6.98
#